data_AF-A0A537NIS8-F1
#
_entry.id   AF-A0A537NIS8-F1
#
_cell.length_a   1.000
_cell.length_b   1.000
_cell.length_c   1.000
_cell.angle_alpha   90.00
_cell.angle_beta   90.00
_cell.angle_gamma   90.00
#
_symmetry.space_group_name_H-M   'P 1'
#
loop_
_entity.id
_entity.type
_entity.pdbx_description
1 polymer ?
#
loop_
_entity_poly.entity_id
_entity_poly.type
_entity_poly.pdbx_seq_one_letter_code
_entity_poly.pdbx_strand_id
1 'polypeptide(L)'
;MTVAVLDSGVDGSHPDLAGRVVGAVAVEIENGKPVVHELSPEANNDIFGHGTPVAGIIAAIAPNARIYDVRIFSEKSIGAKRILLTGFDHALSQPWRLLNMSLAAVSSIRRELVDLCERAYFQQQIVVAARRNAPFEDDGLPAELSSCIGVDRGAYPSPFQYVYRPRTPIEFEARGETVVAPAKGGGYTTLSGTSFATPTVSALCALLLGAYPDMTLFELKTSLRQLAQTAKNGSD
;
A
#
# COMPACT_ATOMS: atom_id res chain seq x y z
N MET A 1 13.71 7.18 -3.35
CA MET A 1 13.06 5.91 -2.96
C MET A 1 11.94 5.60 -3.95
N THR A 2 11.71 4.34 -4.28
CA THR A 2 10.56 3.92 -5.11
C THR A 2 9.56 3.16 -4.23
N VAL A 3 8.29 3.51 -4.32
CA VAL A 3 7.18 2.84 -3.66
C VAL A 3 6.35 2.14 -4.73
N ALA A 4 6.27 0.82 -4.67
CA ALA A 4 5.38 0.07 -5.55
C ALA A 4 3.97 0.07 -4.96
N VAL A 5 3.00 0.54 -5.74
CA VAL A 5 1.60 0.59 -5.35
C VAL A 5 0.89 -0.58 -6.01
N LEU A 6 0.64 -1.63 -5.22
CA LEU A 6 -0.10 -2.80 -5.67
C LEU A 6 -1.59 -2.55 -5.44
N ASP A 7 -2.28 -2.07 -6.48
CA ASP A 7 -3.64 -1.56 -6.39
C ASP A 7 -4.39 -1.69 -7.73
N SER A 8 -5.46 -0.92 -7.95
CA SER A 8 -6.30 -0.94 -9.15
C SER A 8 -5.68 -0.28 -10.38
N GLY A 9 -4.42 0.10 -10.32
CA GLY A 9 -3.76 0.97 -11.29
C GLY A 9 -3.66 2.41 -10.79
N VAL A 10 -2.84 3.23 -11.46
CA VAL A 10 -2.68 4.65 -11.16
C VAL A 10 -2.95 5.48 -12.41
N ASP A 11 -3.65 6.60 -12.26
CA ASP A 11 -3.71 7.63 -13.29
C ASP A 11 -2.43 8.48 -13.28
N GLY A 12 -1.42 8.03 -14.03
CA GLY A 12 -0.14 8.74 -14.15
C GLY A 12 -0.22 10.05 -14.93
N SER A 13 -1.33 10.30 -15.63
CA SER A 13 -1.58 11.57 -16.32
C SER A 13 -2.07 12.69 -15.40
N HIS A 14 -2.47 12.35 -14.16
CA HIS A 14 -2.94 13.33 -13.20
C HIS A 14 -1.84 14.36 -12.88
N PRO A 15 -2.12 15.69 -12.88
CA PRO A 15 -1.11 16.73 -12.65
C PRO A 15 -0.28 16.55 -11.38
N ASP A 16 -0.91 16.17 -10.26
CA ASP A 16 -0.22 15.92 -8.98
C ASP A 16 0.69 14.68 -8.98
N LEU A 17 0.56 13.80 -9.99
CA LEU A 17 1.35 12.58 -10.17
C LEU A 17 2.27 12.63 -11.39
N ALA A 18 2.18 13.68 -12.21
CA ALA A 18 2.97 13.85 -13.42
C ALA A 18 4.48 13.79 -13.09
N GLY A 19 5.19 12.89 -13.80
CA GLY A 19 6.62 12.63 -13.58
C GLY A 19 6.97 11.91 -12.28
N ARG A 20 5.97 11.53 -11.46
CA ARG A 20 6.17 10.77 -10.21
C ARG A 20 5.95 9.28 -10.40
N VAL A 21 5.03 8.89 -11.28
CA VAL A 21 4.90 7.51 -11.73
C VAL A 21 6.03 7.24 -12.72
N VAL A 22 6.90 6.27 -12.41
CA VAL A 22 8.12 6.00 -13.18
C VAL A 22 8.12 4.68 -13.93
N GLY A 23 7.09 3.88 -13.73
CA GLY A 23 6.82 2.64 -14.43
C GLY A 23 5.46 2.12 -14.03
N ALA A 24 4.87 1.29 -14.88
CA ALA A 24 3.56 0.72 -14.65
C ALA A 24 3.49 -0.69 -15.26
N VAL A 25 2.88 -1.62 -14.53
CA VAL A 25 2.54 -2.95 -15.02
C VAL A 25 1.09 -3.28 -14.71
N ALA A 26 0.48 -4.13 -15.52
CA ALA A 26 -0.80 -4.75 -15.21
C ALA A 26 -0.73 -6.27 -15.32
N VAL A 27 -1.42 -6.94 -14.40
CA VAL A 27 -1.55 -8.39 -14.44
C VAL A 27 -2.93 -8.77 -14.95
N GLU A 28 -2.99 -9.49 -16.07
CA GLU A 28 -4.24 -9.90 -16.72
C GLU A 28 -4.30 -11.42 -16.95
N ILE A 29 -5.50 -11.98 -17.06
CA ILE A 29 -5.68 -13.40 -17.38
C ILE A 29 -5.78 -13.58 -18.89
N GLU A 30 -4.77 -14.20 -19.48
CA GLU A 30 -4.71 -14.57 -20.89
C GLU A 30 -4.64 -16.09 -21.02
N ASN A 31 -5.51 -16.68 -21.86
CA ASN A 31 -5.56 -18.13 -22.07
C ASN A 31 -5.58 -18.94 -20.75
N GLY A 32 -6.28 -18.42 -19.75
CA GLY A 32 -6.39 -19.03 -18.43
C GLY A 32 -5.13 -18.92 -17.56
N LYS A 33 -4.16 -18.06 -17.87
CA LYS A 33 -2.94 -17.81 -17.08
C LYS A 33 -2.73 -16.31 -16.78
N PRO A 34 -2.23 -15.94 -15.59
CA PRO A 34 -1.85 -14.56 -15.33
C PRO A 34 -0.59 -14.19 -16.12
N VAL A 35 -0.61 -13.04 -16.78
CA VAL A 35 0.48 -12.48 -17.56
C VAL A 35 0.71 -11.04 -17.11
N VAL A 36 1.97 -10.64 -16.98
CA VAL A 36 2.37 -9.28 -16.61
C VAL A 36 2.65 -8.49 -17.89
N HIS A 37 2.01 -7.34 -18.03
CA HIS A 37 2.17 -6.42 -19.16
C HIS A 37 2.78 -5.11 -18.68
N GLU A 38 3.87 -4.69 -19.32
CA GLU A 38 4.41 -3.34 -19.14
C GLU A 38 3.48 -2.31 -19.80
N LEU A 39 3.28 -1.18 -19.12
CA LEU A 39 2.42 -0.10 -19.54
C LEU A 39 3.19 1.23 -19.53
N SER A 40 2.67 2.24 -20.22
CA SER A 40 3.20 3.60 -20.11
C SER A 40 2.91 4.15 -18.71
N PRO A 41 3.90 4.77 -18.04
CA PRO A 41 3.70 5.38 -16.73
C PRO A 41 2.83 6.63 -16.78
N GLU A 42 2.65 7.25 -17.94
CA GLU A 42 1.77 8.41 -18.16
C GLU A 42 0.32 8.00 -18.47
N ALA A 43 0.06 6.72 -18.72
CA ALA A 43 -1.28 6.24 -19.02
C ALA A 43 -2.18 6.27 -17.77
N ASN A 44 -3.48 6.39 -18.00
CA ASN A 44 -4.45 6.11 -16.95
C ASN A 44 -4.70 4.60 -16.87
N ASN A 45 -4.00 3.95 -15.93
CA ASN A 45 -4.14 2.52 -15.71
C ASN A 45 -5.15 2.21 -14.60
N ASP A 46 -5.69 3.21 -13.91
CA ASP A 46 -6.58 3.02 -12.78
C ASP A 46 -8.02 2.67 -13.21
N ILE A 47 -8.29 1.37 -13.30
CA ILE A 47 -9.58 0.87 -13.78
C ILE A 47 -10.71 1.15 -12.77
N PHE A 48 -10.42 1.26 -11.48
CA PHE A 48 -11.45 1.43 -10.43
C PHE A 48 -11.48 2.80 -9.74
N GLY A 49 -10.41 3.59 -9.85
CA GLY A 49 -10.29 4.88 -9.17
C GLY A 49 -9.78 4.78 -7.73
N HIS A 50 -9.28 3.61 -7.31
CA HIS A 50 -8.80 3.39 -5.94
C HIS A 50 -7.28 3.63 -5.82
N GLY A 51 -6.48 3.19 -6.79
CA GLY A 51 -5.02 3.33 -6.74
C GLY A 51 -4.53 4.76 -6.96
N THR A 52 -5.23 5.59 -7.74
CA THR A 52 -4.87 7.01 -7.95
C THR A 52 -4.83 7.82 -6.65
N PRO A 53 -5.87 7.82 -5.79
CA PRO A 53 -5.80 8.52 -4.52
C PRO A 53 -4.75 7.93 -3.57
N VAL A 54 -4.53 6.60 -3.60
CA VAL A 54 -3.47 5.93 -2.81
C VAL A 54 -2.09 6.45 -3.20
N ALA A 55 -1.78 6.47 -4.50
CA ALA A 55 -0.55 7.02 -5.04
C ALA A 55 -0.40 8.52 -4.72
N GLY A 56 -1.49 9.28 -4.84
CA GLY A 56 -1.53 10.71 -4.52
C GLY A 56 -1.20 11.03 -3.06
N ILE A 57 -1.70 10.23 -2.11
CA ILE A 57 -1.38 10.38 -0.68
C ILE A 57 0.13 10.16 -0.44
N ILE A 58 0.71 9.12 -1.05
CA ILE A 58 2.16 8.86 -0.95
C ILE A 58 2.95 10.05 -1.51
N ALA A 59 2.57 10.51 -2.70
CA ALA A 59 3.21 11.62 -3.39
C ALA A 59 3.12 12.93 -2.57
N ALA A 60 1.99 13.21 -1.94
CA ALA A 60 1.80 14.44 -1.16
C ALA A 60 2.67 14.48 0.10
N ILE A 61 2.84 13.35 0.79
CA ILE A 61 3.58 13.28 2.06
C ILE A 61 5.08 13.06 1.82
N ALA A 62 5.45 12.26 0.81
CA ALA A 62 6.82 11.96 0.41
C ALA A 62 7.10 12.46 -1.01
N PRO A 63 7.31 13.77 -1.23
CA PRO A 63 7.35 14.37 -2.57
C PRO A 63 8.51 13.90 -3.46
N ASN A 64 9.58 13.38 -2.86
CA ASN A 64 10.73 12.82 -3.58
C ASN A 64 10.61 11.29 -3.81
N ALA A 65 9.52 10.67 -3.37
CA ALA A 65 9.24 9.28 -3.67
C ALA A 65 8.79 9.13 -5.12
N ARG A 66 9.33 8.12 -5.80
CA ARG A 66 8.85 7.66 -7.10
C ARG A 66 7.82 6.57 -6.88
N ILE A 67 6.80 6.52 -7.73
CA ILE A 67 5.73 5.52 -7.67
C ILE A 67 5.94 4.53 -8.81
N TYR A 68 5.84 3.24 -8.50
CA TYR A 68 5.68 2.20 -9.49
C TYR A 68 4.25 1.66 -9.40
N ASP A 69 3.49 1.75 -10.49
CA ASP A 69 2.13 1.26 -10.54
C ASP A 69 2.11 -0.24 -10.85
N VAL A 70 1.54 -1.05 -9.95
CA VAL A 70 1.40 -2.48 -10.13
C VAL A 70 -0.08 -2.83 -10.06
N ARG A 71 -0.76 -2.80 -11.21
CA ARG A 71 -2.19 -3.09 -11.29
C ARG A 71 -2.45 -4.59 -11.07
N ILE A 72 -2.99 -4.90 -9.91
CA ILE A 72 -3.35 -6.25 -9.44
C ILE A 72 -4.86 -6.46 -9.34
N PHE A 73 -5.63 -5.63 -10.03
CA PHE A 73 -7.06 -5.80 -10.22
C PHE A 73 -7.42 -5.81 -11.70
N SER A 74 -8.52 -6.50 -12.01
CA SER A 74 -9.11 -6.56 -13.34
C SER A 74 -10.60 -6.27 -13.23
N GLU A 75 -11.19 -5.69 -14.28
CA GLU A 75 -12.64 -5.50 -14.39
C GLU A 75 -13.39 -6.85 -14.36
N LYS A 76 -12.69 -7.93 -14.73
CA LYS A 76 -13.19 -9.31 -14.63
C LYS A 76 -12.81 -9.88 -13.27
N SER A 77 -13.78 -10.45 -12.57
CA SER A 77 -13.53 -11.15 -11.29
C SER A 77 -12.79 -12.49 -11.44
N ILE A 78 -12.67 -13.00 -12.66
CA ILE A 78 -12.03 -14.28 -12.97
C ILE A 78 -10.53 -14.18 -12.70
N GLY A 79 -10.02 -15.07 -11.84
CA GLY A 79 -8.59 -15.19 -11.59
C GLY A 79 -8.02 -14.11 -10.66
N ALA A 80 -8.83 -13.30 -9.97
CA ALA A 80 -8.39 -12.24 -9.07
C ALA A 80 -7.29 -12.68 -8.07
N LYS A 81 -7.42 -13.88 -7.49
CA LYS A 81 -6.39 -14.48 -6.61
C LYS A 81 -5.04 -14.65 -7.31
N ARG A 82 -5.06 -15.15 -8.55
CA ARG A 82 -3.87 -15.42 -9.35
C ARG A 82 -3.24 -14.14 -9.85
N ILE A 83 -4.06 -13.14 -10.19
CA ILE A 83 -3.61 -11.78 -10.54
C ILE A 83 -2.84 -11.18 -9.34
N LEU A 84 -3.44 -11.17 -8.15
CA LEU A 84 -2.81 -10.68 -6.92
C LEU A 84 -1.47 -11.38 -6.64
N LEU A 85 -1.47 -12.72 -6.60
CA LEU A 85 -0.27 -13.50 -6.31
C LEU A 85 0.84 -13.26 -7.35
N THR A 86 0.49 -13.16 -8.63
CA THR A 86 1.46 -12.93 -9.71
C THR A 86 2.01 -11.51 -9.68
N GLY A 87 1.17 -10.51 -9.41
CA GLY A 87 1.65 -9.12 -9.29
C GLY A 87 2.52 -8.90 -8.05
N PHE A 88 2.20 -9.56 -6.94
CA PHE A 88 3.06 -9.54 -5.77
C PHE A 88 4.37 -10.28 -6.01
N ASP A 89 4.33 -11.47 -6.62
CA ASP A 89 5.54 -12.20 -7.01
C ASP A 89 6.42 -11.38 -7.96
N HIS A 90 5.82 -10.73 -8.96
CA HIS A 90 6.50 -9.80 -9.84
C HIS A 90 7.15 -8.66 -9.05
N ALA A 91 6.44 -7.97 -8.14
CA ALA A 91 7.02 -6.89 -7.34
C ALA A 91 8.21 -7.34 -6.47
N LEU A 92 8.23 -8.59 -6.01
CA LEU A 92 9.35 -9.17 -5.26
C LEU A 92 10.56 -9.55 -6.14
N SER A 93 10.38 -9.64 -7.46
CA SER A 93 11.49 -9.79 -8.41
C SER A 93 12.18 -8.45 -8.73
N GLN A 94 11.64 -7.33 -8.24
CA GLN A 94 12.07 -5.97 -8.57
C GLN A 94 12.88 -5.36 -7.41
N PRO A 95 13.75 -4.36 -7.67
CA PRO A 95 14.58 -3.75 -6.65
C PRO A 95 13.83 -2.76 -5.73
N TRP A 96 12.50 -2.78 -5.71
CA TRP A 96 11.69 -1.84 -4.93
C TRP A 96 11.67 -2.23 -3.46
N ARG A 97 12.10 -1.32 -2.59
CA ARG A 97 12.21 -1.59 -1.14
C ARG A 97 10.89 -1.47 -0.39
N LEU A 98 9.89 -0.76 -0.93
CA LEU A 98 8.64 -0.48 -0.24
C LEU A 98 7.44 -0.80 -1.12
N LEU A 99 6.54 -1.65 -0.61
CA LEU A 99 5.34 -2.15 -1.28
C LEU A 99 4.11 -1.70 -0.49
N ASN A 100 3.26 -0.90 -1.10
CA ASN A 100 1.98 -0.49 -0.54
C ASN A 100 0.87 -1.43 -1.05
N MET A 101 0.15 -2.07 -0.13
CA MET A 101 -1.02 -2.90 -0.41
C MET A 101 -2.24 -2.38 0.34
N SER A 102 -2.98 -1.46 -0.28
CA SER A 102 -4.22 -0.91 0.27
C SER A 102 -5.42 -1.86 0.07
N LEU A 103 -5.24 -3.14 0.42
CA LEU A 103 -6.22 -4.20 0.26
C LEU A 103 -6.12 -5.24 1.37
N ALA A 104 -7.16 -6.05 1.48
CA ALA A 104 -7.17 -7.25 2.31
C ALA A 104 -7.64 -8.46 1.48
N ALA A 105 -6.79 -9.48 1.40
CA ALA A 105 -7.04 -10.68 0.62
C ALA A 105 -7.87 -11.73 1.37
N VAL A 106 -8.50 -12.66 0.65
CA VAL A 106 -9.30 -13.74 1.25
C VAL A 106 -8.44 -14.86 1.83
N SER A 107 -8.93 -15.52 2.88
CA SER A 107 -8.22 -16.57 3.62
C SER A 107 -7.80 -17.79 2.78
N SER A 108 -8.47 -18.03 1.64
CA SER A 108 -8.17 -19.17 0.76
C SER A 108 -6.79 -19.15 0.11
N ILE A 109 -6.10 -18.00 0.12
CA ILE A 109 -4.71 -17.86 -0.41
C ILE A 109 -3.71 -17.54 0.70
N ARG A 110 -4.05 -17.89 1.95
CA ARG A 110 -3.25 -17.54 3.13
C ARG A 110 -1.83 -18.08 3.02
N ARG A 111 -1.66 -19.34 2.62
CA ARG A 111 -0.34 -19.97 2.55
C ARG A 111 0.56 -19.22 1.57
N GLU A 112 0.06 -19.00 0.37
CA GLU A 112 0.80 -18.32 -0.70
C GLU A 112 1.16 -16.87 -0.31
N LEU A 113 0.24 -16.15 0.35
CA LEU A 113 0.54 -14.80 0.83
C LEU A 113 1.55 -14.78 1.97
N VAL A 114 1.49 -15.74 2.90
CA VAL A 114 2.49 -15.87 3.96
C VAL A 114 3.87 -16.11 3.35
N ASP A 115 3.99 -17.07 2.43
CA ASP A 115 5.25 -17.39 1.75
C ASP A 115 5.83 -16.16 1.02
N LEU A 116 4.99 -15.39 0.31
CA LEU A 116 5.42 -14.17 -0.38
C LEU A 116 5.84 -13.06 0.61
N CYS A 117 5.13 -12.88 1.73
CA CYS A 117 5.47 -11.87 2.73
C CYS A 117 6.74 -12.23 3.51
N GLU A 118 6.97 -13.51 3.82
CA GLU A 118 8.24 -13.97 4.40
C GLU A 118 9.40 -13.76 3.42
N ARG A 119 9.20 -14.07 2.13
CA ARG A 119 10.20 -13.80 1.11
C ARG A 119 10.53 -12.30 1.03
N ALA A 120 9.51 -11.43 1.03
CA ALA A 120 9.69 -9.99 1.08
C ALA A 120 10.55 -9.56 2.28
N TYR A 121 10.23 -10.08 3.47
CA TYR A 121 10.97 -9.80 4.70
C TYR A 121 12.45 -10.18 4.60
N PHE A 122 12.77 -11.39 4.13
CA PHE A 122 14.15 -11.85 3.99
C PHE A 122 14.91 -11.13 2.85
N GLN A 123 14.21 -10.59 1.86
CA GLN A 123 14.76 -9.74 0.79
C GLN A 123 14.87 -8.26 1.18
N GLN A 124 14.55 -7.90 2.43
CA GLN A 124 14.48 -6.51 2.91
C GLN A 124 13.51 -5.61 2.13
N GLN A 125 12.49 -6.20 1.52
CA GLN A 125 11.36 -5.50 0.94
C GLN A 125 10.26 -5.38 2.00
N ILE A 126 9.75 -4.17 2.18
CA ILE A 126 8.84 -3.80 3.25
C ILE A 126 7.43 -3.73 2.70
N VAL A 127 6.53 -4.54 3.24
CA VAL A 127 5.11 -4.55 2.88
C VAL A 127 4.34 -3.75 3.91
N VAL A 128 3.60 -2.73 3.46
CA VAL A 128 2.65 -1.96 4.26
C VAL A 128 1.25 -2.29 3.77
N ALA A 129 0.38 -2.78 4.66
CA ALA A 129 -0.90 -3.35 4.26
C ALA A 129 -2.07 -2.85 5.10
N ALA A 130 -3.21 -2.67 4.44
CA ALA A 130 -4.45 -2.25 5.07
C ALA A 130 -5.08 -3.38 5.89
N ARG A 131 -5.49 -3.07 7.13
CA ARG A 131 -6.44 -3.90 7.86
C ARG A 131 -7.73 -4.02 7.07
N ARG A 132 -8.36 -5.20 7.09
CA ARG A 132 -9.69 -5.43 6.53
C ARG A 132 -10.72 -4.56 7.26
N ASN A 133 -11.57 -3.89 6.49
CA ASN A 133 -12.67 -3.10 7.06
C ASN A 133 -13.82 -4.01 7.51
N ALA A 134 -14.60 -3.53 8.48
CA ALA A 134 -15.88 -4.13 8.90
C ALA A 134 -16.80 -4.41 7.68
N PRO A 135 -17.66 -5.45 7.72
CA PRO A 135 -18.12 -6.20 8.90
C PRO A 135 -17.35 -7.49 9.20
N PHE A 136 -16.21 -7.73 8.56
CA PHE A 136 -15.43 -8.95 8.79
C PHE A 136 -14.71 -8.91 10.15
N GLU A 137 -14.61 -10.08 10.79
CA GLU A 137 -14.01 -10.21 12.13
C GLU A 137 -12.49 -10.45 12.10
N ASP A 138 -11.91 -10.81 10.95
CA ASP A 138 -10.46 -10.94 10.80
C ASP A 138 -9.79 -9.61 10.46
N ASP A 139 -8.54 -9.44 10.91
CA ASP A 139 -7.74 -8.25 10.59
C ASP A 139 -7.30 -8.23 9.11
N GLY A 140 -7.29 -9.39 8.46
CA GLY A 140 -7.06 -9.54 7.03
C GLY A 140 -5.60 -9.66 6.64
N LEU A 141 -5.35 -10.46 5.60
CA LEU A 141 -4.02 -10.66 5.05
C LEU A 141 -3.70 -9.62 3.95
N PRO A 142 -2.44 -9.16 3.86
CA PRO A 142 -1.29 -9.56 4.68
C PRO A 142 -1.09 -8.70 5.95
N ALA A 143 -1.98 -7.75 6.25
CA ALA A 143 -1.78 -6.76 7.33
C ALA A 143 -1.56 -7.37 8.72
N GLU A 144 -2.18 -8.50 9.04
CA GLU A 144 -1.98 -9.19 10.32
C GLU A 144 -0.64 -9.92 10.47
N LEU A 145 0.16 -10.05 9.39
CA LEU A 145 1.43 -10.78 9.43
C LEU A 145 2.53 -9.92 10.06
N SER A 146 3.32 -10.51 10.97
CA SER A 146 4.45 -9.81 11.60
C SER A 146 5.54 -9.38 10.60
N SER A 147 5.63 -10.05 9.45
CA SER A 147 6.48 -9.69 8.31
C SER A 147 5.98 -8.46 7.52
N CYS A 148 4.84 -7.88 7.89
CA CYS A 148 4.26 -6.69 7.28
C CYS A 148 4.06 -5.57 8.32
N ILE A 149 3.86 -4.35 7.85
CA ILE A 149 3.37 -3.22 8.64
C ILE A 149 1.85 -3.15 8.43
N GLY A 150 1.08 -3.60 9.41
CA GLY A 150 -0.37 -3.52 9.40
C GLY A 150 -0.88 -2.13 9.80
N VAL A 151 -1.83 -1.60 9.03
CA VAL A 151 -2.35 -0.24 9.20
C VAL A 151 -3.87 -0.21 9.31
N ASP A 152 -4.35 0.47 10.34
CA ASP A 152 -5.75 0.85 10.54
C ASP A 152 -5.96 2.35 10.32
N ARG A 153 -7.22 2.78 10.29
CA ARG A 153 -7.58 4.17 10.04
C ARG A 153 -7.98 4.89 11.33
N GLY A 154 -7.66 6.18 11.37
CA GLY A 154 -8.21 7.13 12.33
C GLY A 154 -8.31 8.54 11.73
N ALA A 155 -8.99 9.42 12.47
CA ALA A 155 -9.08 10.84 12.15
C ALA A 155 -7.90 11.59 12.75
N TYR A 156 -6.97 12.01 11.88
CA TYR A 156 -5.81 12.80 12.27
C TYR A 156 -5.74 14.07 11.41
N PRO A 157 -5.55 15.26 12.00
CA PRO A 157 -5.52 16.52 11.25
C PRO A 157 -4.24 16.65 10.39
N SER A 158 -3.16 15.98 10.77
CA SER A 158 -1.89 15.97 10.05
C SER A 158 -1.54 14.55 9.60
N PRO A 159 -0.97 14.36 8.39
CA PRO A 159 -0.50 13.05 7.94
C PRO A 159 0.72 12.54 8.72
N PHE A 160 1.37 13.40 9.52
CA PHE A 160 2.50 13.04 10.40
C PHE A 160 2.04 12.63 11.81
N GLN A 161 0.72 12.63 12.06
CA GLN A 161 0.14 12.17 13.32
C GLN A 161 -0.48 10.78 13.11
N TYR A 162 -0.01 9.84 13.92
CA TYR A 162 -0.43 8.45 13.89
C TYR A 162 -0.14 7.83 15.27
N VAL A 163 -0.77 6.70 15.55
CA VAL A 163 -0.68 5.98 16.83
C VAL A 163 -0.06 4.61 16.61
N TYR A 164 0.78 4.19 17.56
CA TYR A 164 1.23 2.80 17.68
C TYR A 164 0.33 2.05 18.67
N ARG A 165 -0.16 0.89 18.27
CA ARG A 165 -1.06 0.04 19.05
C ARG A 165 -0.30 -1.22 19.50
N PRO A 166 0.15 -1.29 20.76
CA PRO A 166 0.88 -2.45 21.24
C PRO A 166 -0.03 -3.68 21.36
N ARG A 167 0.55 -4.88 21.20
CA ARG A 167 -0.13 -6.18 21.44
C ARG A 167 -1.31 -6.49 20.50
N THR A 168 -1.37 -5.86 19.32
CA THR A 168 -2.29 -6.20 18.22
C THR A 168 -1.48 -6.51 16.95
N PRO A 169 -1.97 -7.40 16.07
CA PRO A 169 -1.38 -7.61 14.75
C PRO A 169 -1.31 -6.32 13.90
N ILE A 170 -2.26 -5.40 14.12
CA ILE A 170 -2.35 -4.13 13.40
C ILE A 170 -1.73 -3.02 14.25
N GLU A 171 -0.42 -2.88 14.10
CA GLU A 171 0.45 -2.08 14.95
C GLU A 171 0.29 -0.57 14.79
N PHE A 172 -0.23 -0.09 13.66
CA PHE A 172 -0.34 1.34 13.38
C PHE A 172 -1.75 1.75 13.04
N GLU A 173 -2.13 2.94 13.49
CA GLU A 173 -3.34 3.63 13.09
C GLU A 173 -2.97 5.01 12.57
N ALA A 174 -3.37 5.34 11.34
CA ALA A 174 -2.95 6.56 10.65
C ALA A 174 -4.12 7.27 9.98
N ARG A 175 -3.85 8.46 9.42
CA ARG A 175 -4.84 9.30 8.76
C ARG A 175 -5.51 8.57 7.59
N GLY A 176 -6.77 8.18 7.78
CA GLY A 176 -7.57 7.49 6.77
C GLY A 176 -9.05 7.89 6.79
N GLU A 177 -9.40 8.99 7.47
CA GLU A 177 -10.76 9.55 7.49
C GLU A 177 -10.80 10.91 6.80
N THR A 178 -11.76 11.09 5.89
CA THR A 178 -12.02 12.33 5.15
C THR A 178 -10.72 12.88 4.52
N VAL A 179 -10.01 11.98 3.83
CA VAL A 179 -8.75 12.30 3.15
C VAL A 179 -9.05 12.81 1.75
N VAL A 180 -8.60 14.03 1.46
CA VAL A 180 -8.66 14.62 0.12
C VAL A 180 -7.45 14.14 -0.69
N ALA A 181 -7.67 13.55 -1.85
CA ALA A 181 -6.63 12.99 -2.70
C ALA A 181 -6.98 13.11 -4.20
N PRO A 182 -5.98 13.06 -5.10
CA PRO A 182 -6.18 12.99 -6.54
C PRO A 182 -7.18 11.92 -6.97
N ALA A 183 -8.02 12.25 -7.94
CA ALA A 183 -8.99 11.32 -8.53
C ALA A 183 -8.57 10.93 -9.95
N LYS A 184 -8.90 9.70 -10.39
CA LYS A 184 -8.68 9.30 -11.78
C LYS A 184 -9.47 10.21 -12.73
N GLY A 185 -8.89 10.55 -13.87
CA GLY A 185 -9.46 11.48 -14.84
C GLY A 185 -9.29 12.97 -14.48
N GLY A 186 -8.59 13.27 -13.39
CA GLY A 186 -8.34 14.64 -12.92
C GLY A 186 -9.18 15.04 -11.71
N GLY A 187 -8.75 16.12 -11.05
CA GLY A 187 -9.44 16.68 -9.88
C GLY A 187 -9.19 15.89 -8.60
N TYR A 188 -10.07 16.05 -7.62
CA TYR A 188 -9.89 15.49 -6.28
C TYR A 188 -11.15 14.78 -5.82
N THR A 189 -10.95 13.82 -4.94
CA THR A 189 -12.01 13.10 -4.22
C THR A 189 -11.73 13.11 -2.72
N THR A 190 -12.76 12.85 -1.92
CA THR A 190 -12.65 12.72 -0.46
C THR A 190 -13.05 11.31 -0.07
N LEU A 191 -12.15 10.61 0.61
CA LEU A 191 -12.27 9.17 0.86
C LEU A 191 -11.98 8.83 2.33
N SER A 192 -12.58 7.74 2.81
CA SER A 192 -12.36 7.19 4.15
C SER A 192 -12.19 5.68 4.08
N GLY A 193 -11.21 5.14 4.82
CA GLY A 193 -10.90 3.71 4.81
C GLY A 193 -9.46 3.43 5.22
N THR A 194 -9.20 2.19 5.66
CA THR A 194 -7.84 1.70 5.94
C THR A 194 -6.94 1.80 4.71
N SER A 195 -7.53 1.61 3.52
CA SER A 195 -6.88 1.82 2.23
C SER A 195 -6.20 3.19 2.05
N PHE A 196 -6.69 4.24 2.73
CA PHE A 196 -6.12 5.60 2.65
C PHE A 196 -5.23 5.93 3.86
N ALA A 197 -5.30 5.14 4.92
CA ALA A 197 -4.32 5.17 6.02
C ALA A 197 -3.02 4.46 5.66
N THR A 198 -3.09 3.33 4.96
CA THR A 198 -1.93 2.57 4.46
C THR A 198 -0.94 3.44 3.68
N PRO A 199 -1.33 4.22 2.66
CA PRO A 199 -0.41 5.10 1.93
C PRO A 199 0.17 6.22 2.80
N THR A 200 -0.53 6.65 3.85
CA THR A 200 0.04 7.60 4.83
C THR A 200 1.25 6.96 5.53
N VAL A 201 1.13 5.72 6.03
CA VAL A 201 2.24 5.00 6.66
C VAL A 201 3.34 4.66 5.63
N SER A 202 2.97 4.24 4.41
CA SER A 202 3.93 4.01 3.32
C SER A 202 4.74 5.26 3.02
N ALA A 203 4.13 6.45 3.02
CA ALA A 203 4.87 7.69 2.80
C ALA A 203 5.86 7.99 3.93
N LEU A 204 5.47 7.77 5.19
CA LEU A 204 6.37 7.91 6.34
C LEU A 204 7.55 6.92 6.25
N CYS A 205 7.28 5.68 5.83
CA CYS A 205 8.30 4.69 5.53
C CYS A 205 9.24 5.17 4.43
N ALA A 206 8.71 5.75 3.36
CA ALA A 206 9.50 6.26 2.24
C ALA A 206 10.40 7.44 2.63
N LEU A 207 9.96 8.31 3.55
CA LEU A 207 10.78 9.38 4.12
C LEU A 207 11.95 8.81 4.95
N LEU A 208 11.66 7.85 5.84
CA LEU A 208 12.68 7.19 6.67
C LEU A 208 13.70 6.43 5.82
N LEU A 209 13.24 5.61 4.86
CA LEU A 209 14.11 4.87 3.94
C LEU A 209 14.83 5.79 2.95
N GLY A 210 14.32 7.00 2.71
CA GLY A 210 15.01 8.03 1.92
C GLY A 210 16.23 8.59 2.67
N ALA A 211 16.13 8.74 3.99
CA ALA A 211 17.22 9.20 4.85
C ALA A 211 18.17 8.07 5.27
N TYR A 212 17.63 6.86 5.46
CA TYR A 212 18.35 5.68 5.96
C TYR A 212 18.00 4.46 5.08
N PRO A 213 18.65 4.31 3.91
CA PRO A 213 18.26 3.31 2.91
C PRO A 213 18.36 1.85 3.36
N ASP A 214 19.21 1.56 4.35
CA ASP A 214 19.51 0.20 4.79
C ASP A 214 18.65 -0.28 5.97
N MET A 215 17.70 0.55 6.45
CA MET A 215 16.81 0.14 7.55
C MET A 215 16.05 -1.14 7.22
N THR A 216 16.13 -2.09 8.14
CA THR A 216 15.33 -3.30 8.15
C THR A 216 13.88 -3.00 8.53
N LEU A 217 12.97 -3.95 8.29
CA LEU A 217 11.59 -3.85 8.79
C LEU A 217 11.54 -3.60 10.30
N PHE A 218 12.39 -4.29 11.07
CA PHE A 218 12.44 -4.15 12.53
C PHE A 218 12.83 -2.73 12.96
N GLU A 219 13.88 -2.17 12.37
CA GLU A 219 14.33 -0.80 12.67
C GLU A 219 13.30 0.23 12.21
N LEU A 220 12.65 -0.01 11.07
CA LEU A 220 11.62 0.87 10.55
C LEU A 220 10.38 0.88 11.46
N LYS A 221 9.88 -0.29 11.87
CA LYS A 221 8.78 -0.41 12.86
C LYS A 221 9.16 0.25 14.18
N THR A 222 10.39 0.06 14.65
CA THR A 222 10.89 0.68 15.89
C THR A 222 10.90 2.20 15.78
N SER A 223 11.39 2.74 14.67
CA SER A 223 11.46 4.19 14.44
C SER A 223 10.08 4.80 14.31
N LEU A 224 9.17 4.15 13.55
CA LEU A 224 7.78 4.57 13.47
C LEU A 224 7.12 4.57 14.85
N ARG A 225 7.35 3.54 15.67
CA ARG A 225 6.83 3.48 17.04
C ARG A 225 7.35 4.64 17.92
N GLN A 226 8.63 5.01 17.82
CA GLN A 226 9.20 6.10 18.62
C GLN A 226 8.65 7.48 18.22
N LEU A 227 8.32 7.64 16.93
CA LEU A 227 7.74 8.87 16.39
C LEU A 227 6.21 8.93 16.53
N ALA A 228 5.56 7.80 16.84
CA ALA A 228 4.12 7.73 17.03
C ALA A 228 3.68 8.54 18.26
N GLN A 229 2.48 9.10 18.18
CA GLN A 229 1.84 9.64 19.38
C GLN A 229 1.56 8.49 20.35
N THR A 230 1.70 8.76 21.64
CA THR A 230 1.18 7.85 22.65
C THR A 230 -0.32 7.72 22.39
N ALA A 231 -0.79 6.49 22.18
CA ALA A 231 -2.22 6.22 22.19
C ALA A 231 -2.77 6.87 23.46
N LYS A 232 -3.72 7.81 23.32
CA LYS A 232 -4.50 8.18 24.50
C LYS A 232 -5.16 6.88 24.93
N ASN A 233 -4.70 6.30 26.03
CA ASN A 233 -5.45 5.24 26.68
C ASN A 233 -6.85 5.80 26.81
N GLY A 234 -7.82 5.20 26.13
CA GLY A 234 -9.22 5.44 26.44
C GLY A 234 -9.38 5.07 27.91
N SER A 235 -9.37 6.08 28.76
CA SER A 235 -9.67 5.96 30.18
C SER A 235 -11.18 5.86 30.34
N ASP A 236 -11.58 4.78 31.00
CA ASP A 236 -12.71 4.62 31.92
C ASP A 236 -14.15 4.79 31.40
#